data_AF-W5NEQ0-F1
#
_entry.id   AF-W5NEQ0-F1
#
_cell.length_a   1.000
_cell.length_b   1.000
_cell.length_c   1.000
_cell.angle_alpha   90.00
_cell.angle_beta   90.00
_cell.angle_gamma   90.00
#
_symmetry.space_group_name_H-M   'P 1'
#
loop_
_entity.id
_entity.type
_entity.pdbx_description
1 polymer ?
#
loop_
_entity_poly.entity_id
_entity_poly.type
_entity_poly.pdbx_seq_one_letter_code
_entity_poly.pdbx_strand_id
1 'polypeptide(L)'
;MLANDDNTLELKPGPEMENAMELVINRNGKLSVNQEALQVLSEIDRPVVVVAVAGPARTGKSYLLNRLAGRKKGFQLGSTVQSHTKGIWMWCLRHPTNPDHELVLLDTEGFGDPEKGDDDNDHSIFTLGILLSSMFVYNSVGNIDQNSLKDLHFVTKLAQWIQKDTQTNGSSTSDFITFFPEFVWILRDLTLDLVIYGEPVTADQYLERVLRLNKYTDEKAKKFNDLRRCIREYFPSRNCFGLVTPTMASNLKRLEELQDHEMDPLFVKQFADFSSYVYNTAKAKDVDGMYNVTGRVLGNLVDTYVQALNHGQRLCVESAVERLADIENSAAVEKAVTYYTSHMNSSPVTSLEELFKQNTEHFNKSLEIFLKHSMMDRNHTYYLKLFRALKEKYEDLRHNIETESEKRCTSVLKELESIVKERLTSGYYIKPGGYGDFTADVEDTVKKYNARVEGEVLASKVLDIFLQQINSYSKNIQRADTLLQQAEVKGKQERLKEQQEESKEKARREREVEEKEKMKQKEEAIRMLEEKNEEITQGMTKRAQDIINRKKQEQEDYEKEGSKKDWERMKWEIENYGHNQKLQSACKPS
;
A
#
# COMPACT_ATOMS: atom_id res chain seq x y z
N MET A 1 -24.71 -20.78 -21.08
CA MET A 1 -23.92 -21.21 -19.91
C MET A 1 -22.50 -21.34 -20.36
N LEU A 2 -21.68 -20.32 -20.07
CA LEU A 2 -20.22 -20.31 -19.95
C LEU A 2 -19.91 -18.82 -19.69
N ALA A 3 -20.27 -18.36 -18.48
CA ALA A 3 -19.71 -17.15 -17.92
C ALA A 3 -18.38 -17.59 -17.31
N ASN A 4 -17.27 -17.07 -17.84
CA ASN A 4 -15.98 -17.13 -17.16
C ASN A 4 -16.06 -16.10 -16.03
N ASP A 5 -16.51 -16.55 -14.87
CA ASP A 5 -16.28 -15.87 -13.60
C ASP A 5 -14.79 -16.01 -13.26
N ASP A 6 -13.99 -15.02 -13.65
CA ASP A 6 -12.61 -14.87 -13.19
C ASP A 6 -12.31 -13.38 -13.05
N ASN A 7 -12.91 -12.72 -12.05
CA ASN A 7 -12.60 -11.32 -11.74
C ASN A 7 -12.72 -10.94 -10.26
N THR A 8 -12.55 -11.91 -9.38
CA THR A 8 -11.98 -11.65 -8.06
C THR A 8 -10.47 -11.63 -8.21
N LEU A 9 -9.84 -10.45 -8.15
CA LEU A 9 -8.39 -10.29 -8.05
C LEU A 9 -7.90 -10.88 -6.71
N GLU A 10 -7.88 -12.21 -6.64
CA GLU A 10 -7.23 -12.97 -5.58
C GLU A 10 -5.76 -12.55 -5.55
N LEU A 11 -5.27 -12.23 -4.35
CA LEU A 11 -3.86 -11.99 -4.14
C LEU A 11 -3.12 -13.24 -4.60
N LYS A 12 -2.25 -13.12 -5.61
CA LYS A 12 -1.49 -14.27 -6.07
C LYS A 12 -0.70 -14.85 -4.89
N PRO A 13 -0.70 -16.17 -4.70
CA PRO A 13 0.26 -16.79 -3.81
C PRO A 13 1.68 -16.39 -4.27
N GLY A 14 2.49 -15.81 -3.39
CA GLY A 14 3.92 -15.62 -3.63
C GLY A 14 4.67 -16.93 -3.92
N PRO A 15 5.82 -16.89 -4.62
CA PRO A 15 6.60 -18.08 -4.91
C PRO A 15 7.10 -18.74 -3.61
N GLU A 16 6.81 -20.02 -3.43
CA GLU A 16 7.42 -20.80 -2.35
C GLU A 16 8.83 -21.21 -2.80
N MET A 17 9.85 -20.59 -2.20
CA MET A 17 11.22 -20.85 -2.57
C MET A 17 11.69 -22.22 -2.07
N GLU A 18 12.31 -23.01 -2.94
CA GLU A 18 12.92 -24.29 -2.54
C GLU A 18 14.14 -24.07 -1.63
N ASN A 19 14.97 -23.07 -1.94
CA ASN A 19 16.21 -22.76 -1.23
C ASN A 19 16.32 -21.26 -0.95
N ALA A 20 17.07 -20.90 0.09
CA ALA A 20 17.40 -19.52 0.39
C ALA A 20 18.32 -18.91 -0.69
N MET A 21 18.25 -17.59 -0.87
CA MET A 21 19.07 -16.85 -1.84
C MET A 21 19.69 -15.59 -1.24
N GLU A 22 20.80 -15.12 -1.81
CA GLU A 22 21.40 -13.85 -1.42
C GLU A 22 20.46 -12.69 -1.77
N LEU A 23 20.14 -11.85 -0.78
CA LEU A 23 19.38 -10.61 -0.97
C LEU A 23 20.33 -9.41 -1.01
N VAL A 24 21.21 -9.29 -0.01
CA VAL A 24 22.25 -8.27 0.05
C VAL A 24 23.60 -8.96 -0.05
N ILE A 25 24.34 -8.66 -1.11
CA ILE A 25 25.67 -9.19 -1.38
C ILE A 25 26.70 -8.25 -0.74
N ASN A 26 27.59 -8.82 0.07
CA ASN A 26 28.69 -8.10 0.72
C ASN A 26 30.03 -8.50 0.09
N ARG A 27 30.65 -7.59 -0.66
CA ARG A 27 31.97 -7.80 -1.26
C ARG A 27 32.94 -6.76 -0.73
N ASN A 28 33.83 -7.16 0.17
CA ASN A 28 34.89 -6.32 0.75
C ASN A 28 34.36 -5.01 1.36
N GLY A 29 33.24 -5.05 2.09
CA GLY A 29 32.64 -3.87 2.73
C GLY A 29 31.68 -3.08 1.84
N LYS A 30 31.63 -3.37 0.53
CA LYS A 30 30.64 -2.77 -0.36
C LYS A 30 29.39 -3.65 -0.45
N LEU A 31 28.25 -3.08 -0.10
CA LEU A 31 26.96 -3.75 -0.18
C LEU A 31 26.36 -3.57 -1.58
N SER A 32 25.66 -4.57 -2.08
CA SER A 32 24.89 -4.49 -3.33
C SER A 32 23.68 -5.40 -3.24
N VAL A 33 22.62 -5.08 -3.96
CA VAL A 33 21.40 -5.89 -3.94
C VAL A 33 21.41 -6.90 -5.08
N ASN A 34 20.97 -8.13 -4.79
CA ASN A 34 20.75 -9.15 -5.80
C ASN A 34 19.45 -8.86 -6.56
N GLN A 35 19.55 -8.58 -7.86
CA GLN A 35 18.40 -8.25 -8.71
C GLN A 35 17.42 -9.42 -8.89
N GLU A 36 17.92 -10.66 -8.89
CA GLU A 36 17.05 -11.85 -8.93
C GLU A 36 16.21 -11.97 -7.66
N ALA A 37 16.78 -11.62 -6.50
CA ALA A 37 16.06 -11.60 -5.23
C ALA A 37 14.98 -10.52 -5.21
N LEU A 38 15.26 -9.34 -5.78
CA LEU A 38 14.25 -8.28 -5.95
C LEU A 38 13.12 -8.71 -6.87
N GLN A 39 13.41 -9.45 -7.94
CA GLN A 39 12.39 -9.98 -8.83
C GLN A 39 11.46 -10.95 -8.09
N VAL A 40 12.00 -11.88 -7.31
CA VAL A 40 11.20 -12.79 -6.47
C VAL A 40 10.32 -12.03 -5.49
N LEU A 41 10.87 -11.01 -4.82
CA LEU A 41 10.10 -10.16 -3.90
C LEU A 41 8.99 -9.39 -4.63
N SER A 42 9.23 -8.92 -5.85
CA SER A 42 8.26 -8.14 -6.64
C SER A 42 6.99 -8.91 -7.04
N GLU A 43 7.05 -10.24 -6.99
CA GLU A 43 5.91 -11.14 -7.26
C GLU A 43 5.00 -11.35 -6.04
N ILE A 44 5.44 -10.90 -4.86
CA ILE A 44 4.71 -11.05 -3.61
C ILE A 44 3.89 -9.78 -3.33
N ASP A 45 2.61 -9.80 -3.71
CA ASP A 45 1.64 -8.73 -3.46
C ASP A 45 0.96 -8.83 -2.08
N ARG A 46 1.26 -9.88 -1.29
CA ARG A 46 0.72 -10.09 0.06
C ARG A 46 1.59 -9.40 1.12
N PRO A 47 1.02 -8.99 2.27
CA PRO A 47 1.79 -8.55 3.42
C PRO A 47 2.84 -9.58 3.86
N VAL A 48 4.03 -9.11 4.24
CA VAL A 48 5.13 -9.97 4.66
C VAL A 48 5.39 -9.84 6.16
N VAL A 49 5.53 -10.98 6.84
CA VAL A 49 6.12 -11.08 8.19
C VAL A 49 7.61 -11.34 7.98
N VAL A 50 8.46 -10.44 8.47
CA VAL A 50 9.91 -10.53 8.25
C VAL A 50 10.62 -10.85 9.56
N VAL A 51 11.31 -12.00 9.62
CA VAL A 51 12.07 -12.44 10.80
C VAL A 51 13.55 -12.44 10.44
N ALA A 52 14.33 -11.56 11.06
CA ALA A 52 15.78 -11.50 10.86
C ALA A 52 16.52 -12.13 12.03
N VAL A 53 17.56 -12.94 11.77
CA VAL A 53 18.43 -13.50 12.79
C VAL A 53 19.84 -12.94 12.64
N ALA A 54 20.32 -12.27 13.68
CA ALA A 54 21.67 -11.73 13.77
C ALA A 54 22.39 -12.24 15.03
N GLY A 55 23.71 -12.14 15.06
CA GLY A 55 24.52 -12.70 16.16
C GLY A 55 25.95 -13.02 15.73
N PRO A 56 26.85 -13.36 16.68
CA PRO A 56 28.23 -13.68 16.37
C PRO A 56 28.33 -14.79 15.32
N ALA A 57 29.42 -14.82 14.56
CA ALA A 57 29.68 -15.91 13.63
C ALA A 57 29.67 -17.28 14.34
N ARG A 58 29.17 -18.32 13.65
CA ARG A 58 29.18 -19.73 14.12
C ARG A 58 28.36 -20.04 15.38
N THR A 59 27.32 -19.27 15.62
CA THR A 59 26.37 -19.49 16.73
C THR A 59 25.12 -20.28 16.32
N GLY A 60 25.08 -20.81 15.10
CA GLY A 60 23.98 -21.65 14.60
C GLY A 60 22.74 -20.89 14.13
N LYS A 61 22.89 -19.66 13.62
CA LYS A 61 21.81 -18.80 13.08
C LYS A 61 21.05 -19.45 11.93
N SER A 62 21.77 -19.86 10.88
CA SER A 62 21.18 -20.49 9.70
C SER A 62 20.46 -21.81 10.04
N TYR A 63 20.96 -22.56 11.04
CA TYR A 63 20.29 -23.77 11.53
C TYR A 63 18.95 -23.44 12.20
N LEU A 64 18.93 -22.40 13.04
CA LEU A 64 17.71 -21.90 13.66
C LEU A 64 16.67 -21.51 12.60
N LEU A 65 17.10 -20.82 11.53
CA LEU A 65 16.22 -20.41 10.44
C LEU A 65 15.73 -21.58 9.58
N ASN A 66 16.58 -22.57 9.28
CA ASN A 66 16.13 -23.79 8.58
C ASN A 66 15.03 -24.50 9.38
N ARG A 67 15.24 -24.66 10.68
CA ARG A 67 14.26 -25.25 11.59
C ARG A 67 12.96 -24.43 11.63
N LEU A 68 13.04 -23.10 11.65
CA LEU A 68 11.88 -22.20 11.61
C LEU A 68 11.17 -22.22 10.24
N ALA A 69 11.87 -22.56 9.15
CA ALA A 69 11.26 -22.84 7.86
C ALA A 69 10.55 -24.21 7.81
N GLY A 70 10.64 -25.02 8.88
CA GLY A 70 10.14 -26.39 8.90
C GLY A 70 10.92 -27.35 7.98
N ARG A 71 12.13 -26.95 7.55
CA ARG A 71 12.95 -27.68 6.57
C ARG A 71 14.32 -28.00 7.14
N LYS A 72 14.93 -29.10 6.70
CA LYS A 72 16.28 -29.48 7.14
C LYS A 72 17.35 -28.67 6.45
N LYS A 73 17.14 -28.39 5.15
CA LYS A 73 18.08 -27.69 4.28
C LYS A 73 17.41 -26.48 3.66
N GLY A 74 18.19 -25.42 3.47
CA GLY A 74 17.76 -24.17 2.88
C GLY A 74 18.90 -23.16 2.88
N PHE A 75 19.11 -22.50 4.01
CA PHE A 75 20.34 -21.75 4.27
C PHE A 75 21.51 -22.72 4.45
N GLN A 76 22.65 -22.42 3.82
CA GLN A 76 23.83 -23.28 3.89
C GLN A 76 24.49 -23.22 5.28
N LEU A 77 24.71 -24.37 5.90
CA LEU A 77 25.47 -24.46 7.15
C LEU A 77 26.97 -24.56 6.91
N GLY A 78 27.72 -23.83 7.74
CA GLY A 78 29.17 -23.94 7.81
C GLY A 78 29.64 -24.89 8.90
N SER A 79 30.36 -25.95 8.53
CA SER A 79 30.97 -26.90 9.48
C SER A 79 32.47 -26.66 9.73
N THR A 80 33.05 -25.65 9.07
CA THR A 80 34.49 -25.37 9.09
C THR A 80 34.81 -24.07 9.82
N VAL A 81 36.10 -23.77 9.97
CA VAL A 81 36.58 -22.51 10.56
C VAL A 81 36.49 -21.31 9.62
N GLN A 82 35.76 -21.40 8.51
CA GLN A 82 35.50 -20.28 7.61
C GLN A 82 34.08 -19.76 7.84
N SER A 83 33.87 -18.44 7.76
CA SER A 83 32.52 -17.86 7.72
C SER A 83 31.81 -18.25 6.42
N HIS A 84 30.56 -18.72 6.49
CA HIS A 84 29.81 -19.15 5.30
C HIS A 84 28.83 -18.08 4.81
N THR A 85 27.92 -17.61 5.66
CA THR A 85 26.99 -16.53 5.30
C THR A 85 27.76 -15.22 5.14
N LYS A 86 27.68 -14.60 3.97
CA LYS A 86 28.14 -13.22 3.71
C LYS A 86 26.95 -12.37 3.28
N GLY A 87 26.89 -11.13 3.77
CA GLY A 87 25.76 -10.23 3.51
C GLY A 87 24.45 -10.65 4.21
N ILE A 88 23.32 -10.57 3.50
CA ILE A 88 22.00 -10.97 4.00
C ILE A 88 21.38 -11.94 2.99
N TRP A 89 20.95 -13.10 3.47
CA TRP A 89 20.22 -14.09 2.70
C TRP A 89 18.75 -14.05 3.06
N MET A 90 17.88 -14.31 2.09
CA MET A 90 16.44 -14.36 2.28
C MET A 90 15.85 -15.72 1.92
N TRP A 91 14.75 -16.07 2.58
CA TRP A 91 13.92 -17.21 2.21
C TRP A 91 12.44 -16.87 2.37
N CYS A 92 11.71 -16.85 1.24
CA CYS A 92 10.27 -16.56 1.22
C CYS A 92 9.47 -17.87 1.28
N LEU A 93 8.53 -17.92 2.22
CA LEU A 93 7.71 -19.08 2.57
C LEU A 93 6.27 -18.66 2.81
N ARG A 94 5.34 -19.62 2.71
CA ARG A 94 3.98 -19.45 3.22
C ARG A 94 4.02 -19.22 4.73
N HIS A 95 3.24 -18.27 5.23
CA HIS A 95 3.13 -18.10 6.67
C HIS A 95 2.36 -19.30 7.28
N PRO A 96 2.93 -20.04 8.26
CA PRO A 96 2.37 -21.33 8.70
C PRO A 96 0.97 -21.27 9.32
N THR A 97 0.62 -20.14 9.93
CA THR A 97 -0.63 -19.94 10.68
C THR A 97 -1.53 -18.85 10.10
N ASN A 98 -1.11 -18.14 9.05
CA ASN A 98 -1.84 -17.00 8.51
C ASN A 98 -1.81 -17.02 6.98
N PRO A 99 -2.86 -17.53 6.31
CA PRO A 99 -2.83 -17.71 4.86
C PRO A 99 -2.73 -16.39 4.08
N ASP A 100 -3.12 -15.26 4.66
CA ASP A 100 -3.13 -13.96 3.98
C ASP A 100 -1.74 -13.28 3.95
N HIS A 101 -0.75 -13.88 4.61
CA HIS A 101 0.60 -13.34 4.76
C HIS A 101 1.65 -14.31 4.19
N GLU A 102 2.79 -13.77 3.81
CA GLU A 102 4.01 -14.56 3.57
C GLU A 102 5.00 -14.37 4.73
N LEU A 103 5.84 -15.37 4.95
CA LEU A 103 6.95 -15.33 5.91
C LEU A 103 8.26 -15.15 5.13
N VAL A 104 9.03 -14.12 5.48
CA VAL A 104 10.36 -13.86 4.94
C VAL A 104 11.39 -14.02 6.06
N LEU A 105 12.25 -15.03 5.92
CA LEU A 105 13.35 -15.27 6.85
C LEU A 105 14.62 -14.59 6.33
N LEU A 106 15.28 -13.81 7.17
CA LEU A 106 16.55 -13.15 6.84
C LEU A 106 17.69 -13.71 7.69
N ASP A 107 18.63 -14.43 7.06
CA ASP A 107 19.88 -14.86 7.70
C ASP A 107 20.96 -13.81 7.46
N THR A 108 21.48 -13.23 8.53
CA THR A 108 22.54 -12.23 8.40
C THR A 108 23.91 -12.86 8.56
N GLU A 109 24.89 -12.24 7.92
CA GLU A 109 26.28 -12.44 8.22
C GLU A 109 26.55 -12.32 9.73
N GLY A 110 27.46 -13.16 10.23
CA GLY A 110 27.87 -13.12 11.64
C GLY A 110 29.00 -12.12 11.86
N PHE A 111 28.82 -11.23 12.83
CA PHE A 111 29.83 -10.25 13.21
C PHE A 111 30.98 -10.89 14.00
N GLY A 112 32.11 -10.19 14.02
CA GLY A 112 33.34 -10.64 14.70
C GLY A 112 34.10 -11.74 13.93
N ASP A 113 33.92 -11.82 12.61
CA ASP A 113 34.67 -12.73 11.74
C ASP A 113 36.14 -12.28 11.66
N PRO A 114 37.12 -13.09 12.14
CA PRO A 114 38.53 -12.68 12.22
C PRO A 114 39.19 -12.46 10.85
N GLU A 115 38.59 -12.93 9.76
CA GLU A 115 39.03 -12.63 8.40
C GLU A 115 38.60 -11.22 7.93
N LYS A 116 37.80 -10.51 8.75
CA LYS A 116 37.36 -9.14 8.52
C LYS A 116 38.08 -8.18 9.47
N GLY A 117 38.52 -7.06 8.92
CA GLY A 117 39.17 -5.98 9.68
C GLY A 117 38.33 -4.70 9.80
N ASP A 118 37.04 -4.75 9.44
CA ASP A 118 36.18 -3.56 9.32
C ASP A 118 34.81 -3.75 10.02
N ASP A 119 34.66 -3.12 11.19
CA ASP A 119 33.45 -3.13 12.01
C ASP A 119 32.27 -2.37 11.34
N ASP A 120 32.53 -1.45 10.39
CA ASP A 120 31.47 -0.63 9.77
C ASP A 120 30.54 -1.45 8.86
N ASN A 121 31.05 -2.57 8.34
CA ASN A 121 30.28 -3.53 7.57
C ASN A 121 29.29 -4.31 8.45
N ASP A 122 29.76 -4.80 9.60
CA ASP A 122 28.94 -5.50 10.59
C ASP A 122 27.82 -4.58 11.10
N HIS A 123 28.13 -3.30 11.32
CA HIS A 123 27.16 -2.26 11.64
C HIS A 123 26.07 -2.12 10.58
N SER A 124 26.45 -2.08 9.30
CA SER A 124 25.55 -1.91 8.17
C SER A 124 24.57 -3.09 8.04
N ILE A 125 25.09 -4.32 8.13
CA ILE A 125 24.27 -5.55 8.08
C ILE A 125 23.31 -5.63 9.28
N PHE A 126 23.79 -5.31 10.49
CA PHE A 126 22.98 -5.29 11.70
C PHE A 126 21.84 -4.26 11.60
N THR A 127 22.16 -3.06 11.11
CA THR A 127 21.18 -1.98 10.92
C THR A 127 20.11 -2.36 9.90
N LEU A 128 20.51 -2.95 8.77
CA LEU A 128 19.57 -3.47 7.77
C LEU A 128 18.66 -4.56 8.36
N GLY A 129 19.22 -5.50 9.14
CA GLY A 129 18.45 -6.55 9.81
C GLY A 129 17.34 -5.97 10.71
N ILE A 130 17.61 -4.90 11.45
CA ILE A 130 16.62 -4.21 12.27
C ILE A 130 15.56 -3.52 11.41
N LEU A 131 15.97 -2.70 10.44
CA LEU A 131 15.04 -1.87 9.67
C LEU A 131 14.12 -2.69 8.76
N LEU A 132 14.62 -3.81 8.22
CA LEU A 132 13.86 -4.66 7.31
C LEU A 132 12.93 -5.62 8.04
N SER A 133 13.23 -5.98 9.29
CA SER A 133 12.46 -7.00 10.03
C SER A 133 11.24 -6.43 10.75
N SER A 134 10.26 -7.32 10.98
CA SER A 134 9.16 -7.16 11.94
C SER A 134 9.52 -7.75 13.31
N MET A 135 10.36 -8.80 13.32
CA MET A 135 10.94 -9.41 14.50
C MET A 135 12.43 -9.62 14.28
N PHE A 136 13.24 -9.12 15.20
CA PHE A 136 14.68 -9.21 15.19
C PHE A 136 15.15 -10.17 16.29
N VAL A 137 15.73 -11.27 15.85
CA VAL A 137 16.23 -12.34 16.71
C VAL A 137 17.73 -12.17 16.86
N TYR A 138 18.19 -11.89 18.08
CA TYR A 138 19.59 -11.89 18.43
C TYR A 138 19.99 -13.25 19.02
N ASN A 139 20.89 -13.95 18.35
CA ASN A 139 21.31 -15.31 18.68
C ASN A 139 22.74 -15.32 19.23
N SER A 140 22.90 -15.76 20.49
CA SER A 140 24.20 -15.94 21.15
C SER A 140 24.32 -17.31 21.78
N VAL A 141 25.55 -17.75 22.10
CA VAL A 141 25.82 -19.01 22.80
C VAL A 141 26.09 -18.74 24.28
N GLY A 142 25.54 -19.57 25.16
CA GLY A 142 25.68 -19.47 26.60
C GLY A 142 24.76 -18.44 27.24
N ASN A 143 25.17 -17.95 28.40
CA ASN A 143 24.44 -16.98 29.21
C ASN A 143 24.68 -15.53 28.75
N ILE A 144 23.87 -14.59 29.23
CA ILE A 144 24.07 -13.18 28.93
C ILE A 144 25.17 -12.62 29.85
N ASP A 145 26.36 -12.47 29.30
CA ASP A 145 27.52 -11.89 29.97
C ASP A 145 27.84 -10.46 29.45
N GLN A 146 28.89 -9.84 29.97
CA GLN A 146 29.29 -8.51 29.50
C GLN A 146 29.77 -8.50 28.04
N ASN A 147 30.32 -9.60 27.54
CA ASN A 147 30.81 -9.65 26.16
C ASN A 147 29.64 -9.76 25.18
N SER A 148 28.63 -10.58 25.48
CA SER A 148 27.38 -10.68 24.74
C SER A 148 26.67 -9.32 24.63
N LEU A 149 26.76 -8.49 25.68
CA LEU A 149 26.25 -7.12 25.65
C LEU A 149 27.15 -6.15 24.85
N LYS A 150 28.47 -6.31 24.87
CA LYS A 150 29.37 -5.51 24.02
C LYS A 150 29.12 -5.76 22.54
N ASP A 151 28.80 -6.99 22.17
CA ASP A 151 28.43 -7.35 20.80
C ASP A 151 27.14 -6.64 20.35
N LEU A 152 26.26 -6.28 21.29
CA LEU A 152 25.09 -5.43 21.05
C LEU A 152 25.38 -3.92 21.10
N HIS A 153 26.63 -3.49 21.30
CA HIS A 153 27.00 -2.07 21.32
C HIS A 153 26.62 -1.35 20.01
N PHE A 154 26.47 -2.10 18.91
CA PHE A 154 25.91 -1.62 17.64
C PHE A 154 24.59 -0.87 17.83
N VAL A 155 23.72 -1.34 18.74
CA VAL A 155 22.44 -0.70 19.06
C VAL A 155 22.62 0.75 19.54
N THR A 156 23.68 1.03 20.30
CA THR A 156 23.94 2.40 20.79
C THR A 156 24.41 3.34 19.69
N LYS A 157 25.01 2.81 18.62
CA LYS A 157 25.44 3.60 17.46
C LYS A 157 24.33 3.80 16.44
N LEU A 158 23.19 3.10 16.54
CA LEU A 158 22.08 3.22 15.59
C LEU A 158 21.60 4.67 15.41
N ALA A 159 21.62 5.48 16.48
CA ALA A 159 21.27 6.89 16.43
C ALA A 159 22.21 7.75 15.56
N GLN A 160 23.41 7.26 15.23
CA GLN A 160 24.35 7.93 14.34
C GLN A 160 24.05 7.64 12.87
N TRP A 161 23.41 6.51 12.59
CA TRP A 161 23.16 5.97 11.25
C TRP A 161 21.71 6.07 10.82
N ILE A 162 20.77 6.07 11.77
CA ILE A 162 19.33 6.17 11.52
C ILE A 162 18.84 7.53 11.99
N GLN A 163 18.02 8.15 11.15
CA GLN A 163 17.25 9.33 11.49
C GLN A 163 15.80 9.11 11.03
N LYS A 164 14.85 9.63 11.80
CA LYS A 164 13.43 9.50 11.45
C LYS A 164 13.06 10.46 10.31
N ASP A 165 13.35 11.75 10.48
CA ASP A 165 13.05 12.82 9.54
C ASP A 165 14.33 13.55 9.06
N THR A 166 14.16 14.43 8.07
CA THR A 166 15.23 15.26 7.50
C THR A 166 15.33 16.67 8.11
N GLN A 167 14.32 17.10 8.88
CA GLN A 167 14.20 18.49 9.34
C GLN A 167 14.75 18.70 10.76
N THR A 168 14.85 17.65 11.56
CA THR A 168 15.50 17.71 12.87
C THR A 168 16.97 17.36 12.73
N ASN A 169 17.86 18.29 13.07
CA ASN A 169 19.31 18.04 13.19
C ASN A 169 19.66 17.16 14.41
N GLY A 170 18.82 16.16 14.67
CA GLY A 170 18.86 15.25 15.81
C GLY A 170 17.44 14.75 16.07
N SER A 171 17.06 13.63 15.45
CA SER A 171 15.85 12.93 15.89
C SER A 171 16.00 12.61 17.37
N SER A 172 15.03 12.98 18.21
CA SER A 172 15.01 12.43 19.56
C SER A 172 14.90 10.91 19.40
N THR A 173 15.85 10.17 19.97
CA THR A 173 15.88 8.70 19.95
C THR A 173 14.61 8.08 20.56
N SER A 174 13.76 8.90 21.19
CA SER A 174 12.40 8.60 21.64
C SER A 174 11.49 7.98 20.57
N ASP A 175 11.79 8.22 19.28
CA ASP A 175 10.92 7.85 18.16
C ASP A 175 11.29 6.50 17.52
N PHE A 176 12.39 5.87 17.93
CA PHE A 176 12.84 4.61 17.33
C PHE A 176 11.85 3.47 17.55
N ILE A 177 11.12 3.51 18.67
CA ILE A 177 10.03 2.58 18.99
C ILE A 177 8.91 2.56 17.93
N THR A 178 8.79 3.59 17.09
CA THR A 178 7.75 3.65 16.05
C THR A 178 8.11 2.88 14.78
N PHE A 179 9.31 2.31 14.66
CA PHE A 179 9.70 1.54 13.46
C PHE A 179 10.63 0.37 13.75
N PHE A 180 11.17 0.25 14.97
CA PHE A 180 11.95 -0.92 15.38
C PHE A 180 11.07 -2.17 15.52
N PRO A 181 11.63 -3.35 15.22
CA PRO A 181 10.95 -4.64 15.31
C PRO A 181 10.77 -5.10 16.75
N GLU A 182 10.00 -6.18 16.96
CA GLU A 182 10.06 -6.94 18.20
C GLU A 182 11.46 -7.54 18.40
N PHE A 183 11.98 -7.55 19.63
CA PHE A 183 13.30 -8.12 19.91
C PHE A 183 13.19 -9.47 20.59
N VAL A 184 13.90 -10.47 20.09
CA VAL A 184 13.99 -11.79 20.71
C VAL A 184 15.45 -12.17 20.93
N TRP A 185 15.84 -12.49 22.16
CA TRP A 185 17.18 -12.98 22.46
C TRP A 185 17.17 -14.50 22.65
N ILE A 186 17.82 -15.23 21.77
CA ILE A 186 18.01 -16.67 21.89
C ILE A 186 19.38 -16.96 22.51
N LEU A 187 19.35 -17.68 23.63
CA LEU A 187 20.51 -18.19 24.35
C LEU A 187 20.70 -19.67 23.98
N ARG A 188 21.60 -19.94 23.03
CA ARG A 188 21.95 -21.28 22.56
C ARG A 188 22.85 -22.00 23.55
N ASP A 189 22.73 -23.32 23.60
CA ASP A 189 23.55 -24.19 24.45
C ASP A 189 23.56 -23.72 25.92
N LEU A 190 22.40 -23.29 26.41
CA LEU A 190 22.27 -22.79 27.77
C LEU A 190 22.42 -23.95 28.76
N THR A 191 23.50 -23.91 29.55
CA THR A 191 23.80 -24.92 30.57
C THR A 191 23.45 -24.48 31.98
N LEU A 192 23.08 -23.20 32.18
CA LEU A 192 22.76 -22.66 33.49
C LEU A 192 21.28 -22.83 33.81
N ASP A 193 21.00 -23.27 35.04
CA ASP A 193 19.65 -23.18 35.60
C ASP A 193 19.27 -21.70 35.76
N LEU A 194 18.08 -21.35 35.27
CA LEU A 194 17.53 -20.00 35.41
C LEU A 194 16.99 -19.80 36.83
N VAL A 195 17.91 -19.65 37.78
CA VAL A 195 17.63 -19.44 39.20
C VAL A 195 18.35 -18.19 39.68
N ILE A 196 17.63 -17.28 40.31
CA ILE A 196 18.16 -16.02 40.86
C ILE A 196 17.82 -15.96 42.34
N TYR A 197 18.84 -15.90 43.20
CA TYR A 197 18.70 -15.93 44.67
C TYR A 197 17.88 -17.11 45.20
N GLY A 198 17.99 -18.28 44.54
CA GLY A 198 17.28 -19.50 44.93
C GLY A 198 15.87 -19.63 44.33
N GLU A 199 15.36 -18.58 43.67
CA GLU A 199 14.04 -18.60 43.03
C GLU A 199 14.16 -18.90 41.53
N PRO A 200 13.36 -19.83 40.98
CA PRO A 200 13.33 -20.08 39.54
C PRO A 200 12.74 -18.86 38.82
N VAL A 201 13.35 -18.49 37.71
CA VAL A 201 12.91 -17.37 36.85
C VAL A 201 12.73 -17.83 35.42
N THR A 202 11.87 -17.15 34.67
CA THR A 202 11.77 -17.35 33.22
C THR A 202 12.95 -16.71 32.49
N ALA A 203 13.18 -17.10 31.24
CA ALA A 203 14.19 -16.47 30.40
C ALA A 203 13.91 -14.98 30.18
N ASP A 204 12.64 -14.59 30.03
CA ASP A 204 12.22 -13.18 29.99
C ASP A 204 12.59 -12.42 31.26
N GLN A 205 12.31 -12.99 32.44
CA GLN A 205 12.68 -12.39 33.72
C GLN A 205 14.20 -12.27 33.89
N TYR A 206 14.96 -13.24 33.38
CA TYR A 206 16.41 -13.16 33.34
C TYR A 206 16.90 -12.01 32.44
N LEU A 207 16.35 -11.85 31.23
CA LEU A 207 16.66 -10.75 30.33
C LEU A 207 16.35 -9.39 30.98
N GLU A 208 15.15 -9.21 31.54
CA GLU A 208 14.77 -7.95 32.19
C GLU A 208 15.64 -7.65 33.42
N ARG A 209 16.13 -8.66 34.14
CA ARG A 209 17.12 -8.48 35.21
C ARG A 209 18.45 -7.94 34.67
N VAL A 210 18.92 -8.46 33.53
CA VAL A 210 20.18 -8.04 32.89
C VAL A 210 20.09 -6.60 32.37
N LEU A 211 18.91 -6.18 31.92
CA LEU A 211 18.65 -4.84 31.39
C LEU A 211 18.39 -3.76 32.44
N ARG A 212 18.37 -4.11 33.74
CA ARG A 212 18.24 -3.11 34.82
C ARG A 212 19.37 -2.10 34.82
N LEU A 213 19.03 -0.85 35.11
CA LEU A 213 20.00 0.22 35.16
C LEU A 213 20.83 0.17 36.45
N ASN A 214 22.07 0.60 36.33
CA ASN A 214 22.96 0.87 37.44
C ASN A 214 22.61 2.24 38.06
N LYS A 215 22.55 2.30 39.39
CA LYS A 215 22.22 3.51 40.17
C LYS A 215 23.36 4.52 40.25
N TYR A 216 24.59 4.07 39.99
CA TYR A 216 25.75 4.97 39.99
C TYR A 216 25.71 5.92 38.78
N THR A 217 26.38 7.07 38.92
CA THR A 217 26.34 8.16 37.92
C THR A 217 27.70 8.44 37.27
N ASP A 218 28.72 7.62 37.57
CA ASP A 218 30.05 7.72 36.98
C ASP A 218 30.06 7.28 35.51
N GLU A 219 31.12 7.62 34.78
CA GLU A 219 31.23 7.33 33.34
C GLU A 219 31.09 5.85 32.98
N LYS A 220 31.53 4.92 33.85
CA LYS A 220 31.34 3.49 33.58
C LYS A 220 29.87 3.10 33.71
N ALA A 221 29.18 3.62 34.73
CA ALA A 221 27.75 3.41 34.90
C ALA A 221 26.92 4.03 33.77
N LYS A 222 27.32 5.21 33.25
CA LYS A 222 26.68 5.80 32.06
C LYS A 222 26.75 4.88 30.86
N LYS A 223 27.95 4.43 30.45
CA LYS A 223 28.12 3.49 29.32
C LYS A 223 27.35 2.18 29.54
N PHE A 224 27.32 1.67 30.77
CA PHE A 224 26.56 0.48 31.14
C PHE A 224 25.04 0.69 30.97
N ASN A 225 24.53 1.86 31.35
CA ASN A 225 23.13 2.24 31.27
C ASN A 225 22.69 2.58 29.84
N ASP A 226 23.55 3.21 29.04
CA ASP A 226 23.19 3.69 27.70
C ASP A 226 22.79 2.53 26.78
N LEU A 227 23.55 1.44 26.75
CA LEU A 227 23.18 0.23 26.00
C LEU A 227 21.82 -0.33 26.43
N ARG A 228 21.63 -0.46 27.74
CA ARG A 228 20.40 -1.02 28.31
C ARG A 228 19.20 -0.15 28.01
N ARG A 229 19.37 1.16 28.12
CA ARG A 229 18.36 2.15 27.77
C ARG A 229 17.99 2.06 26.29
N CYS A 230 18.97 1.99 25.39
CA CYS A 230 18.68 1.81 23.96
C CYS A 230 17.88 0.54 23.69
N ILE A 231 18.25 -0.61 24.27
CA ILE A 231 17.48 -1.85 24.12
C ILE A 231 16.07 -1.69 24.69
N ARG A 232 15.93 -1.07 25.87
CA ARG A 232 14.64 -0.89 26.55
C ARG A 232 13.69 0.04 25.81
N GLU A 233 14.23 1.10 25.22
CA GLU A 233 13.44 2.20 24.67
C GLU A 233 13.27 2.12 23.15
N TYR A 234 14.18 1.47 22.43
CA TYR A 234 14.07 1.36 20.97
C TYR A 234 13.15 0.22 20.55
N PHE A 235 13.20 -0.93 21.23
CA PHE A 235 12.41 -2.09 20.85
C PHE A 235 11.06 -2.10 21.59
N PRO A 236 9.91 -2.14 20.87
CA PRO A 236 8.57 -2.10 21.45
C PRO A 236 8.28 -3.28 22.38
N SER A 237 8.86 -4.45 22.11
CA SER A 237 8.79 -5.65 22.96
C SER A 237 10.12 -6.37 22.97
N ARG A 238 10.36 -7.14 24.03
CA ARG A 238 11.58 -7.93 24.21
C ARG A 238 11.25 -9.25 24.87
N ASN A 239 11.71 -10.34 24.28
CA ASN A 239 11.55 -11.69 24.80
C ASN A 239 12.87 -12.46 24.78
N CYS A 240 12.96 -13.53 25.56
CA CYS A 240 14.15 -14.37 25.64
C CYS A 240 13.79 -15.86 25.69
N PHE A 241 14.56 -16.65 24.97
CA PHE A 241 14.43 -18.12 24.93
C PHE A 241 15.79 -18.75 25.24
N GLY A 242 15.82 -19.63 26.23
CA GLY A 242 16.96 -20.51 26.49
C GLY A 242 16.78 -21.83 25.77
N LEU A 243 17.73 -22.20 24.91
CA LEU A 243 17.78 -23.48 24.23
C LEU A 243 18.94 -24.30 24.79
N VAL A 244 18.66 -25.50 25.30
CA VAL A 244 19.73 -26.44 25.68
C VAL A 244 20.50 -26.93 24.45
N THR A 245 21.66 -27.55 24.67
CA THR A 245 22.44 -28.09 23.55
C THR A 245 21.62 -29.15 22.79
N PRO A 246 21.49 -29.06 21.45
CA PRO A 246 20.57 -29.92 20.70
C PRO A 246 20.88 -31.42 20.78
N THR A 247 22.15 -31.78 20.94
CA THR A 247 22.65 -33.16 20.95
C THR A 247 24.06 -33.19 21.56
N MET A 248 24.57 -34.38 21.83
CA MET A 248 25.96 -34.61 22.20
C MET A 248 26.96 -34.05 21.16
N ALA A 249 28.11 -33.58 21.64
CA ALA A 249 29.14 -32.91 20.83
C ALA A 249 29.61 -33.72 19.60
N SER A 250 29.60 -35.06 19.68
CA SER A 250 29.97 -35.95 18.57
C SER A 250 29.05 -35.82 17.35
N ASN A 251 27.80 -35.42 17.56
CA ASN A 251 26.78 -35.35 16.52
C ASN A 251 26.59 -33.93 15.96
N LEU A 252 27.18 -32.89 16.57
CA LEU A 252 26.97 -31.50 16.15
C LEU A 252 27.41 -31.23 14.70
N LYS A 253 28.41 -31.97 14.19
CA LYS A 253 28.85 -31.85 12.79
C LYS A 253 27.82 -32.33 11.77
N ARG A 254 26.88 -33.17 12.19
CA ARG A 254 25.81 -33.76 11.38
C ARG A 254 24.44 -33.27 11.84
N LEU A 255 24.38 -32.16 12.58
CA LEU A 255 23.15 -31.64 13.22
C LEU A 255 22.00 -31.47 12.22
N GLU A 256 22.32 -31.14 10.96
CA GLU A 256 21.36 -30.96 9.87
C GLU A 256 20.72 -32.28 9.37
N GLU A 257 21.37 -33.42 9.61
CA GLU A 257 20.92 -34.74 9.20
C GLU A 257 20.03 -35.41 10.25
N LEU A 258 20.16 -34.98 11.51
CA LEU A 258 19.48 -35.59 12.66
C LEU A 258 17.97 -35.33 12.62
N GLN A 259 17.22 -36.33 13.06
CA GLN A 259 15.78 -36.22 13.31
C GLN A 259 15.51 -35.74 14.73
N ASP A 260 14.28 -35.27 14.99
CA ASP A 260 13.90 -34.78 16.32
C ASP A 260 14.01 -35.83 17.43
N HIS A 261 13.75 -37.11 17.12
CA HIS A 261 13.92 -38.19 18.08
C HIS A 261 15.38 -38.53 18.41
N GLU A 262 16.34 -38.02 17.63
CA GLU A 262 17.78 -38.16 17.86
C GLU A 262 18.37 -36.97 18.62
N MET A 263 17.55 -35.96 18.92
CA MET A 263 17.94 -34.76 19.65
C MET A 263 17.48 -34.80 21.10
N ASP A 264 18.00 -33.88 21.90
CA ASP A 264 17.54 -33.67 23.26
C ASP A 264 16.04 -33.29 23.26
N PRO A 265 15.17 -34.04 23.95
CA PRO A 265 13.73 -33.76 23.97
C PRO A 265 13.37 -32.36 24.49
N LEU A 266 14.18 -31.82 25.42
CA LEU A 266 13.99 -30.48 25.93
C LEU A 266 14.34 -29.43 24.88
N PHE A 267 15.40 -29.64 24.09
CA PHE A 267 15.71 -28.76 22.95
C PHE A 267 14.57 -28.73 21.94
N VAL A 268 14.04 -29.90 21.56
CA VAL A 268 12.93 -30.00 20.59
C VAL A 268 11.70 -29.24 21.10
N LYS A 269 11.36 -29.41 22.38
CA LYS A 269 10.25 -28.68 23.01
C LYS A 269 10.49 -27.16 23.02
N GLN A 270 11.64 -26.71 23.53
CA GLN A 270 11.97 -25.29 23.62
C GLN A 270 12.00 -24.61 22.24
N PHE A 271 12.49 -25.31 21.21
CA PHE A 271 12.47 -24.81 19.85
C PHE A 271 11.06 -24.74 19.27
N ALA A 272 10.19 -25.72 19.58
CA ALA A 272 8.78 -25.68 19.19
C ALA A 272 8.04 -24.52 19.87
N ASP A 273 8.33 -24.23 21.14
CA ASP A 273 7.79 -23.08 21.87
C ASP A 273 8.23 -21.76 21.21
N PHE A 274 9.51 -21.63 20.86
CA PHE A 274 10.04 -20.48 20.12
C PHE A 274 9.39 -20.33 18.73
N SER A 275 9.29 -21.41 17.96
CA SER A 275 8.69 -21.36 16.62
C SER A 275 7.21 -20.97 16.68
N SER A 276 6.48 -21.53 17.65
CA SER A 276 5.09 -21.19 17.91
C SER A 276 4.94 -19.73 18.33
N TYR A 277 5.86 -19.18 19.13
CA TYR A 277 5.88 -17.76 19.45
C TYR A 277 6.02 -16.93 18.17
N VAL A 278 7.04 -17.19 17.34
CA VAL A 278 7.27 -16.45 16.09
C VAL A 278 6.03 -16.48 15.19
N TYR A 279 5.44 -17.65 14.92
CA TYR A 279 4.29 -17.73 14.01
C TYR A 279 3.01 -17.10 14.54
N ASN A 280 2.88 -16.89 15.86
CA ASN A 280 1.65 -16.38 16.45
C ASN A 280 1.75 -14.91 16.87
N THR A 281 2.96 -14.39 17.10
CA THR A 281 3.15 -13.02 17.60
C THR A 281 3.83 -12.09 16.60
N ALA A 282 4.66 -12.61 15.69
CA ALA A 282 5.33 -11.77 14.70
C ALA A 282 4.28 -11.12 13.77
N LYS A 283 4.23 -9.80 13.78
CA LYS A 283 3.28 -9.01 12.98
C LYS A 283 3.78 -8.84 11.56
N ALA A 284 2.87 -8.52 10.64
CA ALA A 284 3.26 -8.02 9.33
C ALA A 284 4.21 -6.82 9.50
N LYS A 285 5.26 -6.76 8.68
CA LYS A 285 6.11 -5.57 8.64
C LYS A 285 5.26 -4.40 8.18
N ASP A 286 5.29 -3.31 8.93
CA ASP A 286 4.58 -2.10 8.60
C ASP A 286 5.51 -0.90 8.47
N VAL A 287 5.03 0.10 7.75
CA VAL A 287 5.64 1.41 7.63
C VAL A 287 4.72 2.42 8.32
N ASP A 288 5.23 3.02 9.39
CA ASP A 288 4.56 4.06 10.21
C ASP A 288 3.15 3.67 10.71
N GLY A 289 2.83 2.37 10.73
CA GLY A 289 1.55 1.84 11.20
C GLY A 289 0.42 2.04 10.19
N MET A 290 0.74 2.55 9.00
CA MET A 290 -0.22 2.94 7.97
C MET A 290 -0.31 1.92 6.85
N TYR A 291 0.78 1.25 6.53
CA TYR A 291 0.86 0.35 5.38
C TYR A 291 1.59 -0.95 5.74
N ASN A 292 0.92 -2.07 5.51
CA ASN A 292 1.53 -3.39 5.62
C ASN A 292 2.42 -3.63 4.40
N VAL A 293 3.71 -3.77 4.63
CA VAL A 293 4.73 -3.98 3.61
C VAL A 293 4.46 -5.29 2.89
N THR A 294 4.39 -5.23 1.56
CA THR A 294 4.39 -6.40 0.66
C THR A 294 5.81 -6.79 0.29
N GLY A 295 6.03 -7.93 -0.35
CA GLY A 295 7.38 -8.30 -0.80
C GLY A 295 7.94 -7.29 -1.80
N ARG A 296 7.11 -6.78 -2.73
CA ARG A 296 7.49 -5.70 -3.66
C ARG A 296 8.05 -4.49 -2.92
N VAL A 297 7.31 -4.00 -1.92
CA VAL A 297 7.72 -2.84 -1.11
C VAL A 297 8.98 -3.16 -0.28
N LEU A 298 9.10 -4.38 0.25
CA LEU A 298 10.31 -4.83 0.95
C LEU A 298 11.53 -4.78 0.03
N GLY A 299 11.41 -5.21 -1.23
CA GLY A 299 12.49 -5.14 -2.21
C GLY A 299 12.96 -3.71 -2.46
N ASN A 300 12.01 -2.77 -2.64
CA ASN A 300 12.31 -1.35 -2.81
C ASN A 300 12.96 -0.71 -1.55
N LEU A 301 12.55 -1.15 -0.35
CA LEU A 301 13.18 -0.75 0.93
C LEU A 301 14.64 -1.20 1.00
N VAL A 302 14.92 -2.45 0.65
CA VAL A 302 16.28 -3.02 0.63
C VAL A 302 17.18 -2.20 -0.29
N ASP A 303 16.74 -1.96 -1.53
CA ASP A 303 17.49 -1.17 -2.51
C ASP A 303 17.74 0.26 -2.01
N THR A 304 16.70 0.91 -1.49
CA THR A 304 16.81 2.27 -0.94
C THR A 304 17.84 2.36 0.20
N TYR A 305 17.80 1.44 1.16
CA TYR A 305 18.71 1.47 2.31
C TYR A 305 20.14 1.08 1.93
N VAL A 306 20.33 0.09 1.06
CA VAL A 306 21.66 -0.30 0.58
C VAL A 306 22.33 0.83 -0.20
N GLN A 307 21.58 1.54 -1.05
CA GLN A 307 22.10 2.71 -1.76
C GLN A 307 22.49 3.83 -0.80
N ALA A 308 21.68 4.12 0.23
CA ALA A 308 22.01 5.16 1.21
C ALA A 308 23.30 4.82 2.01
N LEU A 309 23.44 3.57 2.48
CA LEU A 309 24.63 3.11 3.20
C LEU A 309 25.90 3.21 2.34
N ASN A 310 25.85 2.79 1.08
CA ASN A 310 26.99 2.86 0.17
C ASN A 310 27.46 4.30 -0.12
N HIS A 311 26.59 5.30 0.03
CA HIS A 311 26.94 6.72 -0.12
C HIS A 311 27.36 7.38 1.20
N GLY A 312 27.49 6.62 2.30
CA GLY A 312 27.80 7.15 3.62
C GLY A 312 26.70 8.04 4.19
N GLN A 313 25.48 7.91 3.67
CA GLN A 313 24.33 8.70 4.12
C GLN A 313 23.67 8.03 5.33
N ARG A 314 23.05 8.85 6.19
CA ARG A 314 22.16 8.32 7.23
C ARG A 314 20.90 7.76 6.59
N LEU A 315 20.45 6.63 7.13
CA LEU A 315 19.18 6.01 6.79
C LEU A 315 18.03 6.87 7.34
N CYS A 316 17.37 7.59 6.44
CA CYS A 316 16.15 8.33 6.76
C CYS A 316 14.94 7.42 6.53
N VAL A 317 14.22 7.09 7.61
CA VAL A 317 13.02 6.23 7.50
C VAL A 317 11.93 6.97 6.72
N GLU A 318 11.58 8.20 7.10
CA GLU A 318 10.52 8.97 6.44
C GLU A 318 10.79 9.19 4.94
N SER A 319 12.01 9.59 4.57
CA SER A 319 12.33 9.78 3.15
C SER A 319 12.34 8.48 2.34
N ALA A 320 12.64 7.33 2.96
CA ALA A 320 12.48 6.05 2.28
C ALA A 320 10.99 5.76 2.02
N VAL A 321 10.14 6.05 3.01
CA VAL A 321 8.69 5.89 2.92
C VAL A 321 8.06 6.80 1.88
N GLU A 322 8.47 8.07 1.80
CA GLU A 322 8.01 9.03 0.78
C GLU A 322 8.36 8.54 -0.64
N ARG A 323 9.61 8.10 -0.85
CA ARG A 323 10.03 7.54 -2.15
C ARG A 323 9.22 6.29 -2.53
N LEU A 324 8.95 5.42 -1.56
CA LEU A 324 8.12 4.24 -1.79
C LEU A 324 6.69 4.62 -2.13
N ALA A 325 6.12 5.61 -1.44
CA ALA A 325 4.79 6.11 -1.75
C ALA A 325 4.70 6.62 -3.18
N ASP A 326 5.70 7.34 -3.66
CA ASP A 326 5.72 7.81 -5.05
C ASP A 326 5.77 6.65 -6.07
N ILE A 327 6.60 5.64 -5.83
CA ILE A 327 6.73 4.46 -6.69
C ILE A 327 5.42 3.66 -6.72
N GLU A 328 4.91 3.28 -5.55
CA GLU A 328 3.73 2.42 -5.43
C GLU A 328 2.46 3.13 -5.89
N ASN A 329 2.28 4.42 -5.55
CA ASN A 329 1.11 5.17 -6.02
C ASN A 329 1.14 5.39 -7.53
N SER A 330 2.31 5.59 -8.14
CA SER A 330 2.44 5.69 -9.60
C SER A 330 2.02 4.36 -10.27
N ALA A 331 2.53 3.24 -9.75
CA ALA A 331 2.17 1.91 -10.24
C ALA A 331 0.68 1.59 -10.02
N ALA A 332 0.10 2.02 -8.90
CA ALA A 332 -1.33 1.86 -8.61
C ALA A 332 -2.21 2.63 -9.61
N VAL A 333 -1.83 3.87 -9.96
CA VAL A 333 -2.51 4.66 -11.00
C VAL A 333 -2.43 3.94 -12.35
N GLU A 334 -1.23 3.50 -12.76
CA GLU A 334 -1.04 2.81 -14.03
C GLU A 334 -1.88 1.52 -14.13
N LYS A 335 -1.88 0.72 -13.06
CA LYS A 335 -2.67 -0.52 -12.97
C LYS A 335 -4.18 -0.24 -13.09
N ALA A 336 -4.68 0.76 -12.37
CA ALA A 336 -6.09 1.16 -12.42
C ALA A 336 -6.50 1.73 -13.79
N VAL A 337 -5.67 2.59 -14.40
CA VAL A 337 -5.92 3.14 -15.75
C VAL A 337 -5.90 2.05 -16.81
N THR A 338 -4.99 1.08 -16.70
CA THR A 338 -4.91 -0.06 -17.63
C THR A 338 -6.16 -0.93 -17.55
N TYR A 339 -6.64 -1.21 -16.33
CA TYR A 339 -7.91 -1.90 -16.11
C TYR A 339 -9.07 -1.12 -16.77
N TYR A 340 -9.23 0.17 -16.45
CA TYR A 340 -10.32 0.98 -17.01
C TYR A 340 -10.29 1.00 -18.54
N THR A 341 -9.12 1.26 -19.12
CA THR A 341 -8.95 1.42 -20.57
C THR A 341 -9.25 0.12 -21.32
N SER A 342 -8.81 -1.02 -20.80
CA SER A 342 -9.08 -2.33 -21.43
C SER A 342 -10.58 -2.65 -21.43
N HIS A 343 -11.28 -2.39 -20.34
CA HIS A 343 -12.70 -2.72 -20.20
C HIS A 343 -13.59 -1.77 -21.00
N MET A 344 -13.34 -0.45 -20.92
CA MET A 344 -14.10 0.55 -21.68
C MET A 344 -13.96 0.40 -23.20
N ASN A 345 -12.83 -0.13 -23.70
CA ASN A 345 -12.63 -0.37 -25.12
C ASN A 345 -13.19 -1.72 -25.61
N SER A 346 -13.44 -2.67 -24.69
CA SER A 346 -13.85 -4.03 -25.05
C SER A 346 -15.34 -4.17 -25.38
N SER A 347 -16.16 -3.23 -24.89
CA SER A 347 -17.61 -3.26 -25.02
C SER A 347 -18.09 -2.22 -26.04
N PRO A 348 -18.78 -2.62 -27.13
CA PRO A 348 -19.36 -1.65 -28.05
C PRO A 348 -20.48 -0.88 -27.35
N VAL A 349 -20.38 0.45 -27.35
CA VAL A 349 -21.35 1.32 -26.70
C VAL A 349 -22.26 1.95 -27.76
N THR A 350 -23.56 1.75 -27.62
CA THR A 350 -24.58 2.21 -28.58
C THR A 350 -25.38 3.42 -28.09
N SER A 351 -25.24 3.83 -26.83
CA SER A 351 -25.94 4.99 -26.26
C SER A 351 -25.10 5.66 -25.16
N LEU A 352 -25.39 6.93 -24.84
CA LEU A 352 -24.75 7.60 -23.69
C LEU A 352 -25.11 6.94 -22.37
N GLU A 353 -26.35 6.48 -22.19
CA GLU A 353 -26.78 5.84 -20.95
C GLU A 353 -25.95 4.59 -20.64
N GLU A 354 -25.67 3.77 -21.66
CA GLU A 354 -24.80 2.60 -21.52
C GLU A 354 -23.35 3.02 -21.26
N LEU A 355 -22.85 4.06 -21.95
CA LEU A 355 -21.51 4.61 -21.69
C LEU A 355 -21.36 5.03 -20.23
N PHE A 356 -22.34 5.75 -19.70
CA PHE A 356 -22.34 6.24 -18.32
C PHE A 356 -22.35 5.08 -17.34
N LYS A 357 -23.20 4.07 -17.56
CA LYS A 357 -23.28 2.90 -16.68
C LYS A 357 -21.96 2.14 -16.62
N GLN A 358 -21.36 1.86 -17.77
CA GLN A 358 -20.05 1.20 -17.86
C GLN A 358 -18.95 2.05 -17.21
N ASN A 359 -18.97 3.36 -17.45
CA ASN A 359 -18.04 4.29 -16.80
C ASN A 359 -18.15 4.23 -15.28
N THR A 360 -19.35 4.28 -14.72
CA THR A 360 -19.54 4.22 -13.26
C THR A 360 -18.99 2.91 -12.68
N GLU A 361 -19.33 1.77 -13.28
CA GLU A 361 -18.86 0.46 -12.84
C GLU A 361 -17.34 0.35 -12.90
N HIS A 362 -16.73 0.66 -14.05
CA HIS A 362 -15.30 0.51 -14.25
C HIS A 362 -14.50 1.59 -13.52
N PHE A 363 -15.04 2.79 -13.31
CA PHE A 363 -14.44 3.80 -12.46
C PHE A 363 -14.36 3.32 -11.00
N ASN A 364 -15.47 2.82 -10.45
CA ASN A 364 -15.49 2.31 -9.07
C ASN A 364 -14.50 1.15 -8.92
N LYS A 365 -14.46 0.22 -9.88
CA LYS A 365 -13.51 -0.89 -9.84
C LYS A 365 -12.05 -0.43 -9.97
N SER A 366 -11.78 0.59 -10.78
CA SER A 366 -10.45 1.19 -10.90
C SER A 366 -10.04 1.90 -9.61
N LEU A 367 -10.98 2.56 -8.94
CA LEU A 367 -10.75 3.19 -7.64
C LEU A 367 -10.45 2.14 -6.57
N GLU A 368 -11.19 1.02 -6.53
CA GLU A 368 -10.86 -0.12 -5.64
C GLU A 368 -9.45 -0.65 -5.89
N ILE A 369 -9.06 -0.85 -7.16
CA ILE A 369 -7.72 -1.31 -7.54
C ILE A 369 -6.67 -0.31 -7.06
N PHE A 370 -6.90 0.98 -7.27
CA PHE A 370 -6.00 2.03 -6.81
C PHE A 370 -5.87 2.02 -5.29
N LEU A 371 -6.97 2.08 -4.54
CA LEU A 371 -6.96 2.12 -3.06
C LEU A 371 -6.31 0.88 -2.44
N LYS A 372 -6.44 -0.28 -3.08
CA LYS A 372 -5.80 -1.54 -2.64
C LYS A 372 -4.27 -1.49 -2.73
N HIS A 373 -3.71 -0.78 -3.72
CA HIS A 373 -2.26 -0.77 -3.98
C HIS A 373 -1.58 0.57 -3.63
N SER A 374 -2.36 1.64 -3.47
CA SER A 374 -1.84 2.95 -3.06
C SER A 374 -1.37 2.93 -1.61
N MET A 375 -0.36 3.73 -1.32
CA MET A 375 0.14 3.96 0.04
C MET A 375 0.30 5.46 0.30
N MET A 376 -0.16 5.91 1.47
CA MET A 376 0.12 7.25 2.02
C MET A 376 -0.12 8.43 1.06
N ASP A 377 -1.14 8.39 0.19
CA ASP A 377 -1.54 9.52 -0.68
C ASP A 377 -2.29 10.62 0.11
N ARG A 378 -1.63 11.19 1.12
CA ARG A 378 -2.22 12.12 2.12
C ARG A 378 -2.88 13.35 1.50
N ASN A 379 -2.36 13.82 0.36
CA ASN A 379 -2.87 15.01 -0.35
C ASN A 379 -3.73 14.63 -1.57
N HIS A 380 -4.12 13.36 -1.71
CA HIS A 380 -4.90 12.85 -2.85
C HIS A 380 -4.29 13.19 -4.21
N THR A 381 -2.97 13.34 -4.27
CA THR A 381 -2.26 13.76 -5.49
C THR A 381 -2.35 12.68 -6.56
N TYR A 382 -2.21 11.42 -6.16
CA TYR A 382 -2.28 10.29 -7.08
C TYR A 382 -3.72 9.91 -7.40
N TYR A 383 -4.65 10.03 -6.44
CA TYR A 383 -6.08 9.97 -6.73
C TYR A 383 -6.49 11.00 -7.79
N LEU A 384 -6.03 12.25 -7.70
CA LEU A 384 -6.32 13.27 -8.71
C LEU A 384 -5.70 12.95 -10.08
N LYS A 385 -4.51 12.32 -10.11
CA LYS A 385 -3.91 11.82 -11.37
C LYS A 385 -4.78 10.72 -11.99
N LEU A 386 -5.22 9.74 -11.19
CA LEU A 386 -6.14 8.70 -11.63
C LEU A 386 -7.43 9.31 -12.18
N PHE A 387 -8.10 10.14 -11.39
CA PHE A 387 -9.36 10.76 -11.76
C PHE A 387 -9.26 11.51 -13.10
N ARG A 388 -8.20 12.31 -13.29
CA ARG A 388 -7.98 13.03 -14.56
C ARG A 388 -7.80 12.07 -15.73
N ALA A 389 -6.99 11.02 -15.56
CA ALA A 389 -6.75 10.03 -16.62
C ALA A 389 -8.04 9.28 -17.01
N LEU A 390 -8.83 8.84 -16.03
CA LEU A 390 -10.10 8.16 -16.29
C LEU A 390 -11.11 9.10 -16.96
N LYS A 391 -11.18 10.35 -16.49
CA LYS A 391 -12.05 11.38 -17.06
C LYS A 391 -11.72 11.68 -18.52
N GLU A 392 -10.44 11.82 -18.86
CA GLU A 392 -10.00 12.06 -20.23
C GLU A 392 -10.41 10.90 -21.15
N LYS A 393 -10.22 9.65 -20.72
CA LYS A 393 -10.66 8.46 -21.48
C LYS A 393 -12.18 8.42 -21.67
N TYR A 394 -12.93 8.77 -20.65
CA TYR A 394 -14.38 8.87 -20.73
C TYR A 394 -14.83 9.94 -21.74
N GLU A 395 -14.23 11.13 -21.68
CA GLU A 395 -14.55 12.26 -22.56
C GLU A 395 -14.19 11.95 -24.01
N ASP A 396 -13.09 11.26 -24.28
CA ASP A 396 -12.72 10.79 -25.62
C ASP A 396 -13.78 9.84 -26.21
N LEU A 397 -14.19 8.84 -25.45
CA LEU A 397 -15.22 7.87 -25.88
C LEU A 397 -16.55 8.54 -26.12
N ARG A 398 -16.96 9.44 -25.20
CA ARG A 398 -18.17 10.24 -25.37
C ARG A 398 -18.12 11.08 -26.64
N HIS A 399 -17.02 11.79 -26.86
CA HIS A 399 -16.86 12.65 -28.03
C HIS A 399 -16.95 11.86 -29.33
N ASN A 400 -16.39 10.64 -29.38
CA ASN A 400 -16.49 9.76 -30.54
C ASN A 400 -17.95 9.34 -30.81
N ILE A 401 -18.70 8.93 -29.78
CA ILE A 401 -20.11 8.55 -29.90
C ILE A 401 -20.95 9.75 -30.38
N GLU A 402 -20.76 10.91 -29.76
CA GLU A 402 -21.46 12.14 -30.13
C GLU A 402 -21.15 12.53 -31.58
N THR A 403 -19.89 12.49 -31.98
CA THR A 403 -19.46 12.85 -33.35
C THR A 403 -20.08 11.92 -34.40
N GLU A 404 -20.08 10.61 -34.17
CA GLU A 404 -20.71 9.66 -35.09
C GLU A 404 -22.24 9.81 -35.14
N SER A 405 -22.85 10.09 -34.00
CA SER A 405 -24.29 10.38 -33.91
C SER A 405 -24.67 11.67 -34.65
N GLU A 406 -23.88 12.74 -34.50
CA GLU A 406 -24.09 14.01 -35.21
C GLU A 406 -24.02 13.82 -36.72
N LYS A 407 -23.02 13.07 -37.20
CA LYS A 407 -22.86 12.76 -38.63
C LYS A 407 -24.08 12.02 -39.17
N ARG A 408 -24.54 10.97 -38.48
CA ARG A 408 -25.72 10.19 -38.90
C ARG A 408 -27.00 11.03 -38.88
N CYS A 409 -27.27 11.71 -37.77
CA CYS A 409 -28.42 12.60 -37.64
C CYS A 409 -28.45 13.69 -38.71
N THR A 410 -27.32 14.38 -38.90
CA THR A 410 -27.22 15.46 -39.90
C THR A 410 -27.40 14.93 -41.32
N SER A 411 -26.87 13.74 -41.63
CA SER A 411 -27.05 13.12 -42.95
C SER A 411 -28.52 12.79 -43.22
N VAL A 412 -29.21 12.16 -42.27
CA VAL A 412 -30.64 11.83 -42.39
C VAL A 412 -31.48 13.10 -42.51
N LEU A 413 -31.20 14.11 -41.71
CA LEU A 413 -31.94 15.36 -41.73
C LEU A 413 -31.73 16.11 -43.06
N LYS A 414 -30.50 16.17 -43.59
CA LYS A 414 -30.21 16.78 -44.90
C LYS A 414 -30.99 16.14 -46.04
N GLU A 415 -31.16 14.82 -46.01
CA GLU A 415 -31.97 14.09 -46.98
C GLU A 415 -33.44 14.51 -46.88
N LEU A 416 -34.00 14.50 -45.66
CA LEU A 416 -35.43 14.76 -45.42
C LEU A 416 -35.82 16.24 -45.61
N GLU A 417 -34.95 17.17 -45.22
CA GLU A 417 -35.23 18.62 -45.32
C GLU A 417 -35.14 19.16 -46.75
N SER A 418 -34.59 18.39 -47.69
CA SER A 418 -34.38 18.79 -49.08
C SER A 418 -35.68 19.30 -49.73
N ILE A 419 -36.79 18.62 -49.49
CA ILE A 419 -38.13 18.96 -49.98
C ILE A 419 -38.57 20.33 -49.45
N VAL A 420 -38.40 20.56 -48.15
CA VAL A 420 -38.78 21.83 -47.50
C VAL A 420 -37.91 22.98 -48.02
N LYS A 421 -36.59 22.76 -48.13
CA LYS A 421 -35.65 23.77 -48.64
C LYS A 421 -35.87 24.12 -50.10
N GLU A 422 -36.16 23.14 -50.96
CA GLU A 422 -36.46 23.37 -52.37
C GLU A 422 -37.73 24.21 -52.53
N ARG A 423 -38.81 23.83 -51.84
CA ARG A 423 -40.09 24.57 -51.86
C ARG A 423 -39.99 25.97 -51.25
N LEU A 424 -39.14 26.15 -50.22
CA LEU A 424 -38.80 27.47 -49.69
C LEU A 424 -38.14 28.34 -50.76
N THR A 425 -37.16 27.78 -51.48
CA THR A 425 -36.35 28.51 -52.47
C THR A 425 -37.16 28.85 -53.72
N SER A 426 -38.08 27.97 -54.13
CA SER A 426 -38.98 28.19 -55.27
C SER A 426 -40.15 29.13 -54.97
N GLY A 427 -40.31 29.58 -53.71
CA GLY A 427 -41.42 30.41 -53.27
C GLY A 427 -42.77 29.67 -53.20
N TYR A 428 -42.79 28.33 -53.19
CA TYR A 428 -44.00 27.51 -53.24
C TYR A 428 -45.00 27.82 -52.11
N TYR A 429 -44.48 28.16 -50.93
CA TYR A 429 -45.28 28.46 -49.74
C TYR A 429 -45.87 29.89 -49.74
N ILE A 430 -45.54 30.73 -50.72
CA ILE A 430 -46.06 32.11 -50.84
C ILE A 430 -47.36 32.09 -51.66
N LYS A 431 -48.40 31.46 -51.08
CA LYS A 431 -49.74 31.33 -51.68
C LYS A 431 -50.79 31.19 -50.56
N PRO A 432 -52.09 31.40 -50.84
CA PRO A 432 -53.15 31.14 -49.86
C PRO A 432 -53.08 29.69 -49.35
N GLY A 433 -53.03 29.50 -48.04
CA GLY A 433 -52.88 28.19 -47.38
C GLY A 433 -51.45 27.64 -47.39
N GLY A 434 -50.48 28.40 -47.90
CA GLY A 434 -49.07 27.97 -48.02
C GLY A 434 -48.38 27.76 -46.67
N TYR A 435 -48.81 28.43 -45.60
CA TYR A 435 -48.36 28.14 -44.24
C TYR A 435 -48.85 26.76 -43.77
N GLY A 436 -50.05 26.36 -44.19
CA GLY A 436 -50.59 25.03 -43.94
C GLY A 436 -49.75 23.94 -44.61
N ASP A 437 -49.38 24.14 -45.88
CA ASP A 437 -48.50 23.23 -46.61
C ASP A 437 -47.10 23.17 -45.96
N PHE A 438 -46.54 24.32 -45.57
CA PHE A 438 -45.23 24.41 -44.91
C PHE A 438 -45.20 23.65 -43.58
N THR A 439 -46.19 23.87 -42.73
CA THR A 439 -46.28 23.19 -41.43
C THR A 439 -46.45 21.68 -41.60
N ALA A 440 -47.27 21.23 -42.55
CA ALA A 440 -47.43 19.80 -42.85
C ALA A 440 -46.12 19.15 -43.36
N ASP A 441 -45.38 19.81 -44.25
CA ASP A 441 -44.10 19.30 -44.74
C ASP A 441 -43.05 19.21 -43.63
N VAL A 442 -42.99 20.19 -42.73
CA VAL A 442 -42.10 20.17 -41.57
C VAL A 442 -42.51 19.06 -40.59
N GLU A 443 -43.80 18.91 -40.28
CA GLU A 443 -44.32 17.85 -39.42
C GLU A 443 -43.96 16.46 -39.97
N ASP A 444 -44.12 16.24 -41.29
CA ASP A 444 -43.73 15.00 -41.95
C ASP A 444 -42.21 14.76 -41.91
N THR A 445 -41.42 15.81 -42.10
CA THR A 445 -39.95 15.77 -41.97
C THR A 445 -39.53 15.34 -40.57
N VAL A 446 -40.09 15.98 -39.53
CA VAL A 446 -39.81 15.67 -38.12
C VAL A 446 -40.20 14.23 -37.79
N LYS A 447 -41.37 13.79 -38.25
CA LYS A 447 -41.85 12.43 -38.01
C LYS A 447 -40.93 11.37 -38.66
N LYS A 448 -40.54 11.59 -39.92
CA LYS A 448 -39.62 10.69 -40.64
C LYS A 448 -38.22 10.70 -40.03
N TYR A 449 -37.76 11.86 -39.58
CA TYR A 449 -36.47 12.01 -38.91
C TYR A 449 -36.44 11.19 -37.63
N ASN A 450 -37.39 11.42 -36.71
CA ASN A 450 -37.46 10.71 -35.43
C ASN A 450 -37.52 9.19 -35.59
N ALA A 451 -38.19 8.69 -36.61
CA ALA A 451 -38.26 7.25 -36.89
C ALA A 451 -36.93 6.66 -37.43
N ARG A 452 -36.09 7.46 -38.10
CA ARG A 452 -34.82 7.00 -38.69
C ARG A 452 -33.62 7.14 -37.75
N VAL A 453 -33.69 8.06 -36.79
CA VAL A 453 -32.61 8.33 -35.82
C VAL A 453 -32.96 7.85 -34.42
N GLU A 454 -33.87 6.88 -34.30
CA GLU A 454 -34.23 6.30 -33.01
C GLU A 454 -32.99 5.68 -32.35
N GLY A 455 -32.71 6.08 -31.11
CA GLY A 455 -31.52 5.66 -30.36
C GLY A 455 -30.28 6.54 -30.57
N GLU A 456 -30.29 7.48 -31.50
CA GLU A 456 -29.16 8.40 -31.71
C GLU A 456 -29.06 9.47 -30.62
N VAL A 457 -27.86 9.60 -30.06
CA VAL A 457 -27.54 10.47 -28.92
C VAL A 457 -27.81 11.94 -29.21
N LEU A 458 -27.43 12.44 -30.39
CA LEU A 458 -27.57 13.85 -30.74
C LEU A 458 -28.84 14.15 -31.56
N ALA A 459 -29.77 13.21 -31.66
CA ALA A 459 -31.00 13.36 -32.43
C ALA A 459 -31.79 14.61 -32.03
N SER A 460 -32.02 14.81 -30.73
CA SER A 460 -32.78 15.93 -30.17
C SER A 460 -32.09 17.27 -30.43
N LYS A 461 -30.76 17.32 -30.31
CA LYS A 461 -29.94 18.53 -30.51
C LYS A 461 -29.94 18.96 -31.98
N VAL A 462 -29.71 18.03 -32.89
CA VAL A 462 -29.73 18.28 -34.34
C VAL A 462 -31.12 18.73 -34.78
N LEU A 463 -32.18 18.11 -34.24
CA LEU A 463 -33.56 18.51 -34.52
C LEU A 463 -33.90 19.92 -34.01
N ASP A 464 -33.48 20.31 -32.81
CA ASP A 464 -33.72 21.66 -32.30
C ASP A 464 -33.01 22.71 -33.16
N ILE A 465 -31.76 22.47 -33.60
CA ILE A 465 -31.06 23.37 -34.53
C ILE A 465 -31.86 23.55 -35.83
N PHE A 466 -32.38 22.45 -36.39
CA PHE A 466 -33.25 22.49 -37.56
C PHE A 466 -34.53 23.29 -37.31
N LEU A 467 -35.26 22.99 -36.23
CA LEU A 467 -36.50 23.68 -35.89
C LEU A 467 -36.28 25.17 -35.65
N GLN A 468 -35.15 25.57 -35.05
CA GLN A 468 -34.77 26.98 -34.92
C GLN A 468 -34.57 27.66 -36.28
N GLN A 469 -33.90 26.99 -37.22
CA GLN A 469 -33.74 27.48 -38.60
C GLN A 469 -35.10 27.58 -39.30
N ILE A 470 -35.93 26.54 -39.24
CA ILE A 470 -37.28 26.52 -39.84
C ILE A 470 -38.20 27.59 -39.26
N ASN A 471 -38.16 27.81 -37.95
CA ASN A 471 -38.98 28.82 -37.27
C ASN A 471 -38.59 30.25 -37.70
N SER A 472 -37.34 30.47 -38.12
CA SER A 472 -36.93 31.76 -38.70
C SER A 472 -37.67 32.07 -40.02
N TYR A 473 -37.94 31.06 -40.85
CA TYR A 473 -38.70 31.19 -42.10
C TYR A 473 -40.21 31.25 -41.86
N SER A 474 -40.69 30.50 -40.86
CA SER A 474 -42.10 30.40 -40.47
C SER A 474 -42.78 31.77 -40.35
N LYS A 475 -42.13 32.75 -39.71
CA LYS A 475 -42.69 34.11 -39.53
C LYS A 475 -42.94 34.86 -40.84
N ASN A 476 -42.09 34.66 -41.85
CA ASN A 476 -42.21 35.35 -43.14
C ASN A 476 -43.29 34.71 -44.01
N ILE A 477 -43.34 33.37 -44.04
CA ILE A 477 -44.40 32.61 -44.73
C ILE A 477 -45.75 32.91 -44.09
N GLN A 478 -45.79 32.96 -42.76
CA GLN A 478 -46.99 33.33 -42.02
C GLN A 478 -47.48 34.73 -42.41
N ARG A 479 -46.59 35.74 -42.46
CA ARG A 479 -46.97 37.09 -42.88
C ARG A 479 -47.53 37.11 -44.31
N ALA A 480 -46.93 36.35 -45.22
CA ALA A 480 -47.44 36.22 -46.58
C ALA A 480 -48.83 35.57 -46.63
N ASP A 481 -49.09 34.56 -45.79
CA ASP A 481 -50.37 33.83 -45.74
C ASP A 481 -51.46 34.57 -44.93
N THR A 482 -51.08 35.33 -43.90
CA THR A 482 -52.01 36.13 -43.05
C THR A 482 -52.58 37.33 -43.80
N LEU A 483 -51.90 37.81 -44.85
CA LEU A 483 -52.45 38.77 -45.81
C LEU A 483 -53.53 38.14 -46.71
N LEU A 484 -53.67 36.81 -46.73
CA LEU A 484 -54.50 36.05 -47.66
C LEU A 484 -55.66 35.28 -47.00
N GLN A 485 -55.68 35.01 -45.68
CA GLN A 485 -56.88 34.54 -44.93
C GLN A 485 -56.75 34.61 -43.39
N GLN A 486 -57.87 34.80 -42.68
CA GLN A 486 -57.96 34.81 -41.21
C GLN A 486 -58.56 33.50 -40.65
N ALA A 487 -57.95 33.00 -39.56
CA ALA A 487 -58.43 32.00 -38.56
C ALA A 487 -57.84 30.57 -38.53
N GLU A 488 -57.18 30.02 -39.56
CA GLU A 488 -56.54 28.67 -39.47
C GLU A 488 -55.05 28.67 -39.08
N VAL A 489 -54.39 29.83 -39.17
CA VAL A 489 -52.92 29.97 -39.06
C VAL A 489 -52.40 29.85 -37.61
N LYS A 490 -53.23 30.20 -36.62
CA LYS A 490 -52.79 30.30 -35.21
C LYS A 490 -52.56 28.93 -34.55
N GLY A 491 -53.46 27.96 -34.78
CA GLY A 491 -53.35 26.61 -34.20
C GLY A 491 -52.19 25.79 -34.77
N LYS A 492 -51.84 25.97 -36.04
CA LYS A 492 -50.68 25.27 -36.66
C LYS A 492 -49.34 25.84 -36.18
N GLN A 493 -49.29 27.12 -35.85
CA GLN A 493 -48.11 27.75 -35.26
C GLN A 493 -47.84 27.26 -33.83
N GLU A 494 -48.91 27.02 -33.06
CA GLU A 494 -48.81 26.45 -31.71
C GLU A 494 -48.19 25.05 -31.75
N ARG A 495 -48.58 24.20 -32.69
CA ARG A 495 -47.99 22.85 -32.86
C ARG A 495 -46.49 22.85 -33.18
N LEU A 496 -46.03 23.77 -34.03
CA LEU A 496 -44.60 23.88 -34.35
C LEU A 496 -43.79 24.30 -33.11
N LYS A 497 -44.37 25.16 -32.26
CA LYS A 497 -43.78 25.55 -30.98
C LYS A 497 -43.81 24.40 -29.98
N GLU A 498 -44.88 23.62 -29.92
CA GLU A 498 -44.98 22.42 -29.08
C GLU A 498 -43.87 21.41 -29.42
N GLN A 499 -43.61 21.14 -30.71
CA GLN A 499 -42.53 20.24 -31.14
C GLN A 499 -41.15 20.76 -30.72
N GLN A 500 -40.93 22.08 -30.84
CA GLN A 500 -39.69 22.69 -30.37
C GLN A 500 -39.55 22.57 -28.84
N GLU A 501 -40.61 22.82 -28.09
CA GLU A 501 -40.59 22.72 -26.63
C GLU A 501 -40.37 21.28 -26.16
N GLU A 502 -40.98 20.30 -26.83
CA GLU A 502 -40.79 18.88 -26.57
C GLU A 502 -39.33 18.45 -26.79
N SER A 503 -38.69 18.91 -27.88
CA SER A 503 -37.26 18.63 -28.13
C SER A 503 -36.34 19.24 -27.05
N LYS A 504 -36.67 20.44 -26.55
CA LYS A 504 -35.92 21.11 -25.49
C LYS A 504 -36.10 20.42 -24.15
N GLU A 505 -37.32 20.02 -23.81
CA GLU A 505 -37.63 19.30 -22.59
C GLU A 505 -36.94 17.93 -22.57
N LYS A 506 -36.88 17.22 -23.70
CA LYS A 506 -36.13 15.98 -23.82
C LYS A 506 -34.64 16.19 -23.56
N ALA A 507 -34.02 17.20 -24.19
CA ALA A 507 -32.62 17.56 -23.95
C ALA A 507 -32.35 18.00 -22.49
N ARG A 508 -33.32 18.63 -21.83
CA ARG A 508 -33.22 19.00 -20.41
C ARG A 508 -33.20 17.77 -19.50
N ARG A 509 -34.10 16.81 -19.73
CA ARG A 509 -34.16 15.55 -18.96
C ARG A 509 -32.87 14.74 -19.08
N GLU A 510 -32.31 14.65 -20.28
CA GLU A 510 -31.02 13.97 -20.53
C GLU A 510 -29.89 14.59 -19.69
N ARG A 511 -29.83 15.93 -19.58
CA ARG A 511 -28.84 16.63 -18.74
C ARG A 511 -29.04 16.38 -17.25
N GLU A 512 -30.29 16.40 -16.78
CA GLU A 512 -30.61 16.16 -15.36
C GLU A 512 -30.22 14.74 -14.92
N VAL A 513 -30.39 13.73 -15.79
CA VAL A 513 -29.95 12.36 -15.53
C VAL A 513 -28.42 12.29 -15.47
N GLU A 514 -27.73 12.92 -16.42
CA GLU A 514 -26.26 12.99 -16.44
C GLU A 514 -25.69 13.65 -15.17
N GLU A 515 -26.26 14.77 -14.71
CA GLU A 515 -25.82 15.44 -13.48
C GLU A 515 -26.04 14.57 -12.24
N LYS A 516 -27.19 13.90 -12.14
CA LYS A 516 -27.47 12.99 -11.01
C LYS A 516 -26.49 11.83 -10.94
N GLU A 517 -26.15 11.22 -12.06
CA GLU A 517 -25.19 10.10 -12.08
C GLU A 517 -23.76 10.55 -11.77
N LYS A 518 -23.33 11.72 -12.26
CA LYS A 518 -22.04 12.32 -11.87
C LYS A 518 -21.95 12.57 -10.36
N MET A 519 -23.05 13.03 -9.76
CA MET A 519 -23.13 13.22 -8.31
C MET A 519 -22.98 11.90 -7.55
N LYS A 520 -23.69 10.84 -7.97
CA LYS A 520 -23.54 9.50 -7.36
C LYS A 520 -22.13 8.95 -7.46
N GLN A 521 -21.48 9.05 -8.62
CA GLN A 521 -20.10 8.61 -8.80
C GLN A 521 -19.14 9.36 -7.87
N LYS A 522 -19.35 10.67 -7.70
CA LYS A 522 -18.57 11.49 -6.78
C LYS A 522 -18.79 11.08 -5.32
N GLU A 523 -20.04 10.86 -4.91
CA GLU A 523 -20.39 10.42 -3.55
C GLU A 523 -19.76 9.06 -3.23
N GLU A 524 -19.82 8.11 -4.17
CA GLU A 524 -19.19 6.79 -4.03
C GLU A 524 -17.67 6.90 -3.87
N ALA A 525 -17.02 7.73 -4.68
CA ALA A 525 -15.58 7.95 -4.59
C ALA A 525 -15.16 8.56 -3.25
N ILE A 526 -15.93 9.52 -2.75
CA ILE A 526 -15.71 10.11 -1.41
C ILE A 526 -15.86 9.04 -0.34
N ARG A 527 -16.91 8.22 -0.40
CA ARG A 527 -17.13 7.15 0.57
C ARG A 527 -15.95 6.18 0.64
N MET A 528 -15.47 5.70 -0.51
CA MET A 528 -14.32 4.77 -0.56
C MET A 528 -13.02 5.41 -0.02
N LEU A 529 -12.79 6.70 -0.28
CA LEU A 529 -11.63 7.43 0.25
C LEU A 529 -11.74 7.65 1.76
N GLU A 530 -12.94 7.97 2.27
CA GLU A 530 -13.20 8.14 3.70
C GLU A 530 -13.03 6.83 4.46
N GLU A 531 -13.56 5.72 3.94
CA GLU A 531 -13.38 4.37 4.51
C GLU A 531 -11.89 4.02 4.62
N LYS A 532 -11.10 4.29 3.57
CA LYS A 532 -9.65 4.02 3.59
C LYS A 532 -8.91 4.90 4.59
N ASN A 533 -9.23 6.19 4.66
CA ASN A 533 -8.62 7.12 5.60
C ASN A 533 -8.99 6.80 7.05
N GLU A 534 -10.20 6.31 7.30
CA GLU A 534 -10.62 5.87 8.62
C GLU A 534 -9.85 4.64 9.08
N GLU A 535 -9.70 3.62 8.23
CA GLU A 535 -8.90 2.42 8.50
C GLU A 535 -7.46 2.79 8.92
N ILE A 536 -6.83 3.68 8.16
CA ILE A 536 -5.48 4.18 8.43
C ILE A 536 -5.43 4.95 9.76
N THR A 537 -6.41 5.83 10.00
CA THR A 537 -6.47 6.65 11.23
C THR A 537 -6.66 5.80 12.48
N GLN A 538 -7.50 4.76 12.40
CA GLN A 538 -7.69 3.80 13.48
C GLN A 538 -6.40 3.02 13.75
N GLY A 539 -5.70 2.57 12.70
CA GLY A 539 -4.40 1.89 12.80
C GLY A 539 -3.33 2.75 13.50
N MET A 540 -3.16 4.00 13.06
CA MET A 540 -2.24 4.95 13.68
C MET A 540 -2.57 5.21 15.16
N THR A 541 -3.86 5.40 15.47
CA THR A 541 -4.31 5.67 16.85
C THR A 541 -4.02 4.49 17.76
N LYS A 542 -4.31 3.26 17.30
CA LYS A 542 -4.01 2.03 18.04
C LYS A 542 -2.51 1.90 18.30
N ARG A 543 -1.68 2.11 17.27
CA ARG A 543 -0.22 2.03 17.40
C ARG A 543 0.34 3.08 18.36
N ALA A 544 -0.13 4.32 18.26
CA ALA A 544 0.27 5.39 19.17
C ALA A 544 -0.09 5.04 20.62
N GLN A 545 -1.26 4.44 20.85
CA GLN A 545 -1.68 3.98 22.17
C GLN A 545 -0.81 2.84 22.69
N ASP A 546 -0.45 1.86 21.85
CA ASP A 546 0.45 0.76 22.21
C ASP A 546 1.84 1.29 22.63
N ILE A 547 2.38 2.27 21.91
CA ILE A 547 3.65 2.93 22.25
C ILE A 547 3.55 3.67 23.59
N ILE A 548 2.45 4.41 23.83
CA ILE A 548 2.22 5.11 25.10
C ILE A 548 2.15 4.10 26.24
N ASN A 549 1.42 2.99 26.06
CA ASN A 549 1.31 1.93 27.07
C ASN A 549 2.67 1.32 27.38
N ARG A 550 3.49 1.07 26.34
CA ARG A 550 4.85 0.55 26.53
C ARG A 550 5.74 1.52 27.30
N LYS A 551 5.73 2.81 26.93
CA LYS A 551 6.49 3.84 27.66
C LYS A 551 6.06 3.96 29.13
N LYS A 552 4.75 3.83 29.42
CA LYS A 552 4.24 3.80 30.81
C LYS A 552 4.75 2.59 31.60
N GLN A 553 4.79 1.41 30.99
CA GLN A 553 5.36 0.23 31.62
C GLN A 553 6.84 0.43 31.95
N GLU A 554 7.64 0.96 31.01
CA GLU A 554 9.05 1.29 31.26
C GLU A 554 9.22 2.33 32.37
N GLN A 555 8.33 3.33 32.42
CA GLN A 555 8.31 4.32 33.49
C GLN A 555 8.11 3.64 34.86
N GLU A 556 7.12 2.75 35.01
CA GLU A 556 6.90 1.99 36.25
C GLU A 556 8.11 1.14 36.64
N ASP A 557 8.80 0.54 35.67
CA ASP A 557 9.98 -0.28 35.94
C ASP A 557 11.18 0.57 36.38
N TYR A 558 11.38 1.76 35.81
CA TYR A 558 12.35 2.73 36.33
C TYR A 558 12.06 3.17 37.76
N GLU A 559 10.78 3.28 38.14
CA GLU A 559 10.37 3.59 39.52
C GLU A 559 10.76 2.46 40.48
N LYS A 560 10.40 1.21 40.13
CA LYS A 560 10.74 0.01 40.93
C LYS A 560 12.25 -0.18 41.07
N GLU A 561 13.02 0.19 40.05
CA GLU A 561 14.47 0.14 40.08
C GLU A 561 15.10 1.28 40.91
N GLY A 562 14.36 2.37 41.17
CA GLY A 562 14.85 3.55 41.88
C GLY A 562 15.61 4.54 40.98
N SER A 563 15.38 4.50 39.67
CA SER A 563 16.05 5.31 38.65
C SER A 563 15.27 6.61 38.39
N LYS A 564 15.24 7.53 39.37
CA LYS A 564 14.41 8.76 39.33
C LYS A 564 14.62 9.61 38.06
N LYS A 565 15.86 9.77 37.61
CA LYS A 565 16.19 10.58 36.42
C LYS A 565 15.59 10.01 35.13
N ASP A 566 15.65 8.69 34.95
CA ASP A 566 15.09 8.02 33.77
C ASP A 566 13.56 7.99 33.83
N TRP A 567 12.98 7.85 35.02
CA TRP A 567 11.54 8.00 35.25
C TRP A 567 11.02 9.39 34.84
N GLU A 568 11.71 10.47 35.26
CA GLU A 568 11.33 11.84 34.92
C GLU A 568 11.46 12.11 33.41
N ARG A 569 12.52 11.59 32.77
CA ARG A 569 12.66 11.65 31.30
C ARG A 569 11.50 10.94 30.61
N MET A 570 11.20 9.71 31.01
CA MET A 570 10.14 8.91 30.38
C MET A 570 8.76 9.57 30.56
N LYS A 571 8.50 10.20 31.72
CA LYS A 571 7.28 10.99 31.94
C LYS A 571 7.12 12.10 30.90
N TRP A 572 8.18 12.89 30.70
CA TRP A 572 8.20 13.98 29.73
C TRP A 572 8.00 13.46 28.30
N GLU A 573 8.63 12.34 27.94
CA GLU A 573 8.45 11.72 26.62
C GLU A 573 7.00 11.26 26.37
N ILE A 574 6.34 10.68 27.37
CA ILE A 574 4.93 10.26 27.28
C ILE A 574 4.02 11.48 27.04
N GLU A 575 4.23 12.56 27.79
CA GLU A 575 3.45 13.80 27.67
C GLU A 575 3.66 14.45 26.29
N ASN A 576 4.91 14.54 25.83
CA ASN A 576 5.27 15.14 24.55
C ASN A 576 4.77 14.30 23.36
N TYR A 577 4.95 12.98 23.40
CA TYR A 577 4.44 12.07 22.36
C TYR A 577 2.91 12.14 22.26
N GLY A 578 2.21 12.13 23.41
CA GLY A 578 0.76 12.27 23.45
C GLY A 578 0.25 13.61 22.91
N HIS A 579 1.01 14.70 23.12
CA HIS A 579 0.69 16.01 22.54
C HIS A 579 0.86 16.04 21.02
N ASN A 580 2.00 15.51 20.52
CA ASN A 580 2.29 15.46 19.09
C ASN A 580 1.27 14.61 18.32
N GLN A 581 0.84 13.47 18.88
CA GLN A 581 -0.18 12.62 18.28
C GLN A 581 -1.54 13.33 18.18
N LYS A 582 -1.92 14.12 19.21
CA LYS A 582 -3.15 14.94 19.17
C LYS A 582 -3.07 16.01 18.09
N LEU A 583 -1.92 16.67 17.92
CA LEU A 583 -1.71 17.67 16.87
C LEU A 583 -1.80 17.04 15.47
N GLN A 584 -1.16 15.88 15.26
CA GLN A 584 -1.24 15.15 13.99
C GLN A 584 -2.67 14.68 13.67
N SER A 585 -3.43 14.24 14.68
CA SER A 585 -4.85 13.87 14.49
C SER A 585 -5.79 15.06 14.21
N ALA A 586 -5.40 16.27 14.62
CA ALA A 586 -6.17 17.49 14.40
C ALA A 586 -5.93 18.10 13.00
N CYS A 587 -4.81 17.77 12.35
CA CYS A 587 -4.55 18.07 10.95
C CYS A 587 -5.33 17.09 10.04
N LYS A 588 -6.65 17.22 9.98
CA LYS A 588 -7.42 16.60 8.90
C LYS A 588 -7.08 17.33 7.58
N PRO A 589 -6.84 16.60 6.47
CA PRO A 589 -6.80 17.22 5.15
C PRO A 589 -8.12 17.96 4.92
N SER A 590 -8.01 19.22 4.50
CA SER A 590 -9.15 20.09 4.13
C SER A 590 -9.81 19.66 2.83
#